data_AF-A0A953ERZ0-F1
#
_entry.id   AF-A0A953ERZ0-F1
#
_cell.length_a   1.000
_cell.length_b   1.000
_cell.length_c   1.000
_cell.angle_alpha   90.00
_cell.angle_beta   90.00
_cell.angle_gamma   90.00
#
_symmetry.space_group_name_H-M   'P 1'
#
loop_
_entity.id
_entity.type
_entity.pdbx_description
1 polymer ?
#
loop_
_entity_poly.entity_id
_entity_poly.type
_entity_poly.pdbx_seq_one_letter_code
_entity_poly.pdbx_strand_id
1 'polypeptide(L)'
;MDVAALDAGVRLTTLRSGARVATDPMAHTMSVSIACFVGVGSRDEAEHLAGASHFLEHLLFKGTTRRTAREINRAVDAVGGDFNAYTVRESTVFYVRVPAAFADFAVELICEIIANPRIDSDDVEIERNVILGELDGALDSPDDVVFMNLAEAMFAGHPLGRETLGDPDTLERMTPSQIAGFHHDWYRPANLVFAAAGAVDHDRVVEIIGRHFGDGWLMGKDIVFFDGEDLGTEVRPDGFFRGSTEYALRLGSARPKYAILLD
;
A
#
# COMPACT_ATOMS: atom_id res chain seq x y z
N MET A 1 19.02 2.08 -12.44
CA MET A 1 19.36 0.71 -11.99
C MET A 1 18.67 -0.21 -12.97
N ASP A 2 19.42 -0.98 -13.75
CA ASP A 2 18.85 -1.86 -14.78
C ASP A 2 18.24 -3.08 -14.09
N VAL A 3 16.91 -3.16 -14.08
CA VAL A 3 16.13 -4.27 -13.48
C VAL A 3 16.36 -5.60 -14.23
N ALA A 4 17.12 -5.58 -15.32
CA ALA A 4 17.37 -6.72 -16.21
C ALA A 4 18.33 -7.80 -15.66
N ALA A 5 18.84 -7.66 -14.44
CA ALA A 5 19.67 -8.69 -13.79
C ALA A 5 19.02 -9.24 -12.51
N LEU A 6 17.70 -9.37 -12.50
CA LEU A 6 17.04 -10.25 -11.54
C LEU A 6 17.54 -11.69 -11.77
N ASP A 7 17.80 -12.41 -10.68
CA ASP A 7 18.25 -13.81 -10.72
C ASP A 7 17.31 -14.64 -11.61
N ALA A 8 17.83 -15.69 -12.25
CA ALA A 8 17.13 -16.46 -13.29
C ALA A 8 15.82 -17.13 -12.80
N GLY A 9 15.53 -17.11 -11.49
CA GLY A 9 14.30 -17.61 -10.87
C GLY A 9 13.20 -16.56 -10.65
N VAL A 10 13.49 -15.26 -10.65
CA VAL A 10 12.47 -14.24 -10.34
C VAL A 10 11.54 -14.01 -11.53
N ARG A 11 10.23 -14.11 -11.28
CA ARG A 11 9.18 -13.86 -12.28
C ARG A 11 8.43 -12.58 -11.95
N LEU A 12 8.17 -11.76 -12.97
CA LEU A 12 7.43 -10.51 -12.86
C LEU A 12 6.19 -10.53 -13.77
N THR A 13 5.06 -10.09 -13.25
CA THR A 13 3.83 -9.83 -14.02
C THR A 13 3.27 -8.48 -13.61
N THR A 14 2.83 -7.68 -14.59
CA THR A 14 2.03 -6.47 -14.34
C THR A 14 0.59 -6.73 -14.77
N LEU A 15 -0.34 -6.60 -13.84
CA LEU A 15 -1.77 -6.68 -14.11
C LEU A 15 -2.22 -5.48 -14.94
N ARG A 16 -3.33 -5.61 -15.66
CA ARG A 16 -3.89 -4.52 -16.48
C ARG A 16 -4.25 -3.26 -15.67
N SER A 17 -4.61 -3.44 -14.41
CA SER A 17 -4.87 -2.36 -13.44
C SER A 17 -3.63 -1.60 -13.01
N GLY A 18 -2.42 -2.09 -13.33
CA GLY A 18 -1.14 -1.52 -12.93
C GLY A 18 -0.49 -2.18 -11.71
N ALA A 19 -1.20 -3.03 -10.97
CA ALA A 19 -0.60 -3.79 -9.87
C ALA A 19 0.51 -4.72 -10.39
N ARG A 20 1.65 -4.70 -9.70
CA ARG A 20 2.83 -5.50 -10.06
C ARG A 20 2.93 -6.69 -9.11
N VAL A 21 3.29 -7.84 -9.66
CA VAL A 21 3.50 -9.09 -8.93
C VAL A 21 4.90 -9.60 -9.24
N ALA A 22 5.72 -9.70 -8.21
CA ALA A 22 7.05 -10.29 -8.26
C ALA A 22 7.06 -11.58 -7.44
N THR A 23 7.62 -12.65 -7.97
CA THR A 23 7.80 -13.88 -7.21
C THR A 23 9.20 -14.45 -7.37
N ASP A 24 9.75 -14.97 -6.29
CA ASP A 24 10.99 -15.74 -6.25
C ASP A 24 10.70 -17.18 -5.77
N PRO A 25 10.40 -18.13 -6.68
CA PRO A 25 10.07 -19.49 -6.33
C PRO A 25 11.29 -20.26 -5.80
N MET A 26 11.19 -20.70 -4.55
CA MET A 26 12.22 -21.47 -3.85
C MET A 26 11.65 -22.85 -3.47
N ALA A 27 11.64 -23.79 -4.42
CA ALA A 27 10.99 -25.11 -4.23
C ALA A 27 11.53 -25.96 -3.07
N HIS A 28 12.68 -25.60 -2.51
CA HIS A 28 13.34 -26.29 -1.40
C HIS A 28 12.92 -25.75 -0.02
N THR A 29 12.15 -24.66 0.06
CA THR A 29 11.68 -24.11 1.33
C THR A 29 10.36 -24.76 1.74
N MET A 30 10.07 -24.73 3.05
CA MET A 30 8.81 -25.24 3.62
C MET A 30 7.87 -24.12 4.06
N SER A 31 8.19 -22.88 3.68
CA SER A 31 7.46 -21.67 4.02
C SER A 31 7.42 -20.71 2.84
N VAL A 32 6.53 -19.75 2.94
CA VAL A 32 6.36 -18.62 2.03
C VAL A 32 6.25 -17.33 2.82
N SER A 33 6.84 -16.27 2.29
CA SER A 33 6.60 -14.88 2.70
C SER A 33 5.95 -14.13 1.56
N ILE A 34 4.86 -13.42 1.85
CA ILE A 34 4.16 -12.55 0.89
C ILE A 34 4.09 -11.16 1.47
N ALA A 35 4.42 -10.15 0.68
CA ALA A 35 4.36 -8.75 1.07
C ALA A 35 3.65 -7.91 0.02
N CYS A 36 2.95 -6.88 0.46
CA CYS A 36 2.46 -5.79 -0.38
C CYS A 36 3.25 -4.53 -0.01
N PHE A 37 3.96 -3.97 -0.98
CA PHE A 37 4.62 -2.68 -0.89
C PHE A 37 3.69 -1.63 -1.52
N VAL A 38 3.34 -0.63 -0.74
CA VAL A 38 2.57 0.53 -1.17
C VAL A 38 3.56 1.68 -1.35
N GLY A 39 3.57 2.31 -2.52
CA GLY A 39 4.44 3.46 -2.84
C GLY A 39 3.97 4.76 -2.18
N VAL A 40 3.75 4.73 -0.88
CA VAL A 40 3.41 5.90 -0.05
C VAL A 40 4.10 5.76 1.29
N GLY A 41 4.69 6.83 1.79
CA GLY A 41 5.16 6.93 3.16
C GLY A 41 5.03 8.36 3.70
N SER A 42 5.65 8.64 4.84
CA SER A 42 5.52 9.97 5.49
C SER A 42 6.03 11.15 4.65
N ARG A 43 6.93 10.90 3.69
CA ARG A 43 7.36 11.92 2.73
C ARG A 43 6.21 12.39 1.84
N ASP A 44 5.28 11.51 1.50
CA ASP A 44 4.29 11.74 0.46
C ASP A 44 3.00 12.39 1.01
N GLU A 45 2.90 12.50 2.34
CA GLU A 45 1.75 13.08 3.04
C GLU A 45 1.63 14.59 2.83
N ALA A 46 0.40 15.11 2.74
CA ALA A 46 0.16 16.53 2.89
C ALA A 46 0.51 16.97 4.31
N GLU A 47 0.93 18.23 4.50
CA GLU A 47 1.33 18.75 5.82
C GLU A 47 0.22 18.60 6.87
N HIS A 48 -1.04 18.85 6.49
CA HIS A 48 -2.20 18.69 7.38
C HIS A 48 -2.62 17.22 7.62
N LEU A 49 -1.94 16.26 6.99
CA LEU A 49 -2.14 14.82 7.14
C LEU A 49 -0.85 14.11 7.60
N ALA A 50 0.08 14.82 8.23
CA ALA A 50 1.31 14.20 8.73
C ALA A 50 0.97 13.05 9.70
N GLY A 51 1.57 11.88 9.47
CA GLY A 51 1.30 10.62 10.18
C GLY A 51 0.23 9.73 9.52
N ALA A 52 -0.43 10.14 8.43
CA ALA A 52 -1.53 9.38 7.85
C ALA A 52 -1.13 7.98 7.34
N SER A 53 0.09 7.81 6.84
CA SER A 53 0.59 6.51 6.36
C SER A 53 0.72 5.52 7.51
N HIS A 54 1.31 5.96 8.62
CA HIS A 54 1.48 5.16 9.83
C HIS A 54 0.13 4.90 10.52
N PHE A 55 -0.74 5.91 10.59
CA PHE A 55 -2.09 5.74 11.13
C PHE A 55 -2.88 4.69 10.35
N LEU A 56 -2.85 4.78 9.02
CA LEU A 56 -3.55 3.83 8.18
C LEU A 56 -2.98 2.41 8.33
N GLU A 57 -1.66 2.26 8.49
CA GLU A 57 -1.02 0.98 8.80
C GLU A 57 -1.66 0.28 10.02
N HIS A 58 -1.82 1.01 11.14
CA HIS A 58 -2.46 0.49 12.35
C HIS A 58 -3.90 0.02 12.09
N LEU A 59 -4.65 0.80 11.30
CA LEU A 59 -6.06 0.54 11.04
C LEU A 59 -6.30 -0.63 10.10
N LEU A 60 -5.40 -0.90 9.15
CA LEU A 60 -5.51 -2.03 8.23
C LEU A 60 -5.53 -3.39 8.97
N PHE A 61 -5.02 -3.44 10.20
CA PHE A 61 -5.09 -4.63 11.05
C PHE A 61 -6.32 -4.72 11.96
N LYS A 62 -7.15 -3.66 12.03
CA LYS A 62 -8.37 -3.65 12.87
C LYS A 62 -9.56 -4.36 12.24
N GLY A 63 -9.42 -4.73 10.98
CA GLY A 63 -10.32 -5.63 10.31
C GLY A 63 -10.58 -5.21 8.88
N THR A 64 -11.33 -6.07 8.22
CA THR A 64 -11.81 -5.86 6.86
C THR A 64 -13.33 -5.83 6.90
N THR A 65 -13.95 -5.60 5.74
CA THR A 65 -15.40 -5.77 5.57
C THR A 65 -15.87 -7.21 5.78
N ARG A 66 -14.94 -8.19 5.80
CA ARG A 66 -15.24 -9.63 5.90
C ARG A 66 -14.84 -10.24 7.25
N ARG A 67 -13.83 -9.68 7.93
CA ARG A 67 -13.28 -10.23 9.17
C ARG A 67 -12.97 -9.13 10.18
N THR A 68 -13.21 -9.42 11.44
CA THR A 68 -12.71 -8.63 12.57
C THR A 68 -11.21 -8.83 12.75
N ALA A 69 -10.53 -7.88 13.42
CA ALA A 69 -9.11 -8.03 13.81
C ALA A 69 -8.84 -9.38 14.47
N ARG A 70 -9.71 -9.80 15.40
CA ARG A 70 -9.59 -11.06 16.14
C ARG A 70 -9.70 -12.29 15.24
N GLU A 71 -10.54 -12.23 14.20
CA GLU A 71 -10.67 -13.33 13.24
C GLU A 71 -9.45 -13.41 12.32
N ILE A 72 -8.88 -12.27 11.91
CA ILE A 72 -7.63 -12.21 11.16
C ILE A 72 -6.50 -12.84 11.96
N ASN A 73 -6.28 -12.38 13.20
CA ASN A 73 -5.24 -12.91 14.09
C ASN A 73 -5.40 -14.42 14.29
N ARG A 74 -6.60 -14.89 14.63
CA ARG A 74 -6.86 -16.32 14.81
C ARG A 74 -6.63 -17.15 13.55
N ALA A 75 -6.96 -16.61 12.37
CA ALA A 75 -6.77 -17.31 11.11
C ALA A 75 -5.27 -17.51 10.81
N VAL A 76 -4.43 -16.51 11.11
CA VAL A 76 -2.97 -16.60 10.95
C VAL A 76 -2.35 -17.53 12.00
N ASP A 77 -2.74 -17.38 13.27
CA ASP A 77 -2.25 -18.23 14.36
C ASP A 77 -2.58 -19.72 14.12
N ALA A 78 -3.78 -20.01 13.61
CA ALA A 78 -4.25 -21.37 13.37
C ALA A 78 -3.39 -22.13 12.34
N VAL A 79 -2.71 -21.42 11.43
CA VAL A 79 -1.81 -22.00 10.44
C VAL A 79 -0.33 -21.92 10.84
N GLY A 80 -0.04 -21.42 12.04
CA GLY A 80 1.32 -21.19 12.52
C GLY A 80 2.05 -20.09 11.76
N GLY A 81 1.29 -19.11 11.25
CA GLY A 81 1.83 -17.97 10.53
C GLY A 81 2.18 -16.80 11.44
N ASP A 82 2.77 -15.77 10.83
CA ASP A 82 3.01 -14.46 11.44
C ASP A 82 2.77 -13.38 10.38
N PHE A 83 2.30 -12.22 10.80
CA PHE A 83 2.05 -11.10 9.90
C PHE A 83 2.36 -9.79 10.62
N ASN A 84 2.80 -8.79 9.86
CA ASN A 84 3.05 -7.46 10.40
C ASN A 84 3.06 -6.42 9.27
N ALA A 85 3.23 -5.16 9.63
CA ALA A 85 3.57 -4.10 8.70
C ALA A 85 4.66 -3.19 9.27
N TYR A 86 5.09 -2.27 8.43
CA TYR A 86 5.85 -1.11 8.85
C TYR A 86 5.71 0.00 7.81
N THR A 87 5.81 1.24 8.29
CA THR A 87 5.85 2.44 7.46
C THR A 87 7.23 3.07 7.54
N VAL A 88 7.74 3.49 6.38
CA VAL A 88 8.93 4.35 6.27
C VAL A 88 8.58 5.59 5.46
N ARG A 89 9.57 6.46 5.25
CA ARG A 89 9.37 7.74 4.55
C ARG A 89 8.84 7.60 3.13
N GLU A 90 9.14 6.52 2.42
CA GLU A 90 8.81 6.38 0.99
C GLU A 90 7.92 5.17 0.67
N SER A 91 7.55 4.36 1.67
CA SER A 91 6.73 3.17 1.47
C SER A 91 6.11 2.67 2.78
N THR A 92 4.93 2.06 2.67
CA THR A 92 4.32 1.23 3.70
C THR A 92 4.26 -0.20 3.21
N VAL A 93 4.66 -1.15 4.05
CA VAL A 93 4.81 -2.55 3.68
C VAL A 93 4.02 -3.41 4.65
N PHE A 94 3.15 -4.26 4.10
CA PHE A 94 2.39 -5.27 4.85
C PHE A 94 2.89 -6.65 4.43
N TYR A 95 3.08 -7.58 5.36
CA TYR A 95 3.55 -8.92 5.02
C TYR A 95 2.93 -10.01 5.87
N VAL A 96 2.87 -11.22 5.31
CA VAL A 96 2.39 -12.45 5.92
C VAL A 96 3.39 -13.56 5.62
N ARG A 97 3.75 -14.34 6.64
CA ARG A 97 4.64 -15.50 6.56
C ARG A 97 3.90 -16.72 7.08
N VAL A 98 3.87 -17.79 6.28
CA VAL A 98 3.15 -19.03 6.62
C VAL A 98 3.91 -20.26 6.12
N PRO A 99 3.63 -21.46 6.65
CA PRO A 99 4.04 -22.71 6.01
C PRO A 99 3.51 -22.81 4.58
N ALA A 100 4.28 -23.45 3.69
CA ALA A 100 4.01 -23.49 2.24
C ALA A 100 2.61 -24.01 1.88
N ALA A 101 2.06 -24.93 2.68
CA ALA A 101 0.72 -25.48 2.50
C ALA A 101 -0.40 -24.42 2.58
N PHE A 102 -0.12 -23.24 3.14
CA PHE A 102 -1.07 -22.14 3.32
C PHE A 102 -0.75 -20.92 2.44
N ALA A 103 0.05 -21.08 1.38
CA ALA A 103 0.43 -19.98 0.49
C ALA A 103 -0.79 -19.22 -0.07
N ASP A 104 -1.77 -19.93 -0.61
CA ASP A 104 -3.01 -19.34 -1.12
C ASP A 104 -3.73 -18.50 -0.04
N PHE A 105 -3.76 -18.99 1.21
CA PHE A 105 -4.34 -18.25 2.32
C PHE A 105 -3.60 -16.95 2.60
N ALA A 106 -2.26 -16.95 2.56
CA ALA A 106 -1.48 -15.73 2.77
C ALA A 106 -1.68 -14.70 1.65
N VAL A 107 -1.76 -15.14 0.38
CA VAL A 107 -2.04 -14.23 -0.75
C VAL A 107 -3.43 -13.62 -0.60
N GLU A 108 -4.44 -14.43 -0.26
CA GLU A 108 -5.81 -13.96 -0.05
C GLU A 108 -5.90 -12.97 1.11
N LEU A 109 -5.24 -13.27 2.23
CA LEU A 109 -5.29 -12.43 3.40
C LEU A 109 -4.67 -11.06 3.15
N ILE A 110 -3.47 -11.00 2.53
CA ILE A 110 -2.82 -9.73 2.24
C ILE A 110 -3.64 -8.90 1.27
N CYS A 111 -4.27 -9.53 0.27
CA CYS A 111 -5.16 -8.82 -0.66
C CYS A 111 -6.38 -8.24 0.07
N GLU A 112 -6.99 -9.01 0.98
CA GLU A 112 -8.16 -8.58 1.72
C GLU A 112 -7.88 -7.39 2.65
N ILE A 113 -6.75 -7.42 3.37
CA ILE A 113 -6.30 -6.35 4.27
C ILE A 113 -6.09 -5.05 3.48
N ILE A 114 -5.43 -5.14 2.32
CA ILE A 114 -5.09 -3.97 1.51
C ILE A 114 -6.32 -3.38 0.80
N ALA A 115 -7.20 -4.22 0.26
CA ALA A 115 -8.27 -3.77 -0.62
C ALA A 115 -9.46 -3.16 0.13
N ASN A 116 -9.84 -3.71 1.29
CA ASN A 116 -11.10 -3.36 1.95
C ASN A 116 -10.94 -3.25 3.48
N PRO A 117 -10.09 -2.33 3.98
CA PRO A 117 -9.98 -2.12 5.42
C PRO A 117 -11.27 -1.54 5.99
N ARG A 118 -11.57 -1.91 7.24
CA ARG A 118 -12.65 -1.28 8.00
C ARG A 118 -12.08 -0.12 8.81
N ILE A 119 -12.46 1.10 8.46
CA ILE A 119 -12.03 2.34 9.13
C ILE A 119 -13.21 2.86 9.96
N ASP A 120 -13.43 2.25 11.12
CA ASP A 120 -14.47 2.66 12.06
C ASP A 120 -13.98 3.77 12.99
N SER A 121 -14.88 4.67 13.39
CA SER A 121 -14.54 5.78 14.30
C SER A 121 -13.94 5.31 15.62
N ASP A 122 -14.47 4.23 16.19
CA ASP A 122 -14.04 3.72 17.48
C ASP A 122 -12.61 3.15 17.40
N ASP A 123 -12.31 2.42 16.32
CA ASP A 123 -10.96 1.91 16.05
C ASP A 123 -9.98 3.07 15.80
N VAL A 124 -10.40 4.14 15.12
CA VAL A 124 -9.60 5.35 14.90
C VAL A 124 -9.23 6.03 16.22
N GLU A 125 -10.18 6.22 17.13
CA GLU A 125 -9.87 6.87 18.42
C GLU A 125 -9.01 5.98 19.33
N ILE A 126 -9.19 4.66 19.28
CA ILE A 126 -8.32 3.73 20.01
C ILE A 126 -6.89 3.83 19.48
N GLU A 127 -6.71 3.71 18.16
CA GLU A 127 -5.38 3.73 17.56
C GLU A 127 -4.71 5.10 17.63
N ARG A 128 -5.47 6.20 17.61
CA ARG A 128 -4.93 7.54 17.86
C ARG A 128 -4.14 7.58 19.17
N ASN A 129 -4.70 7.02 20.24
CA ASN A 129 -4.06 7.00 21.55
C ASN A 129 -2.83 6.08 21.57
N VAL A 130 -2.87 4.96 20.84
CA VAL A 130 -1.72 4.06 20.70
C VAL A 130 -0.57 4.77 19.99
N ILE A 131 -0.85 5.40 18.85
CA ILE A 131 0.17 6.09 18.03
C ILE A 131 0.76 7.29 18.77
N LEU A 132 -0.07 8.08 19.47
CA LEU A 132 0.44 9.17 20.32
C LEU A 132 1.36 8.63 21.43
N GLY A 133 1.02 7.50 22.04
CA GLY A 133 1.88 6.84 23.02
C GLY A 133 3.19 6.30 22.43
N GLU A 134 3.18 5.84 21.18
CA GLU A 134 4.40 5.43 20.47
C GLU A 134 5.30 6.63 20.17
N LEU A 135 4.72 7.76 19.78
CA LEU A 135 5.45 9.01 19.60
C LEU A 135 6.05 9.50 20.91
N ASP A 136 5.31 9.48 22.01
CA ASP A 136 5.83 9.80 23.35
C ASP A 136 6.99 8.86 23.73
N GLY A 137 6.84 7.56 23.46
CA GLY A 137 7.90 6.58 23.69
C GLY A 137 9.17 6.84 22.87
N ALA A 138 9.03 7.26 21.61
CA ALA A 138 10.16 7.65 20.77
C ALA A 138 10.82 8.95 21.28
N LEU A 139 10.05 9.92 21.76
CA LEU A 139 10.57 11.16 22.34
C LEU A 139 11.29 10.94 23.68
N ASP A 140 10.93 9.90 24.42
CA ASP A 140 11.61 9.45 25.64
C ASP A 140 12.87 8.59 25.37
N SER A 141 13.15 8.27 24.11
CA SER A 141 14.31 7.47 23.67
C SER A 141 15.40 8.37 23.06
N PRO A 142 16.56 8.57 23.72
CA PRO A 142 17.61 9.45 23.21
C PRO A 142 18.16 9.04 21.84
N ASP A 143 18.22 7.74 21.56
CA ASP A 143 18.68 7.22 20.28
C ASP A 143 17.73 7.64 19.14
N ASP A 144 16.41 7.50 19.35
CA ASP A 144 15.41 7.90 18.36
C ASP A 144 15.42 9.42 18.13
N VAL A 145 15.45 10.21 19.21
CA VAL A 145 15.53 11.68 19.14
C VAL A 145 16.75 12.16 18.35
N VAL A 146 17.90 11.48 18.46
CA VAL A 146 19.09 11.82 17.66
C VAL A 146 18.83 11.61 16.17
N PHE A 147 18.20 10.49 15.78
CA PHE A 147 17.90 10.23 14.37
C PHE A 147 16.79 11.14 13.82
N MET A 148 15.80 11.50 14.63
CA MET A 148 14.76 12.49 14.28
C MET A 148 15.39 13.84 13.96
N ASN A 149 16.18 14.39 14.89
CA ASN A 149 16.86 15.68 14.73
C ASN A 149 17.84 15.68 13.55
N LEU A 150 18.54 14.56 13.33
CA LEU A 150 19.44 14.42 12.19
C LEU A 150 18.67 14.47 10.87
N ALA A 151 17.54 13.75 10.76
CA ALA A 151 16.72 13.76 9.55
C ALA A 151 16.17 15.16 9.27
N GLU A 152 15.64 15.84 10.28
CA GLU A 152 15.13 17.22 10.16
C GLU A 152 16.24 18.19 9.71
N ALA A 153 17.43 18.10 10.32
CA ALA A 153 18.56 18.96 9.98
C ALA A 153 19.12 18.70 8.57
N MET A 154 19.20 17.43 8.15
CA MET A 154 19.69 17.05 6.83
C MET A 154 18.72 17.44 5.71
N PHE A 155 17.41 17.40 5.99
CA PHE A 155 16.35 17.61 5.01
C PHE A 155 15.47 18.82 5.39
N ALA A 156 16.08 19.89 5.88
CA ALA A 156 15.37 21.08 6.34
C ALA A 156 14.40 21.63 5.27
N GLY A 157 13.12 21.77 5.65
CA GLY A 157 12.05 22.21 4.75
C GLY A 157 11.64 21.21 3.67
N HIS A 158 12.21 20.00 3.66
CA HIS A 158 11.86 18.93 2.74
C HIS A 158 11.08 17.82 3.48
N PRO A 159 10.01 17.27 2.89
CA PRO A 159 9.22 16.19 3.48
C PRO A 159 9.95 14.97 4.04
N LEU A 160 11.15 14.66 3.52
CA LEU A 160 12.00 13.57 4.03
C LEU A 160 12.50 13.81 5.46
N GLY A 161 12.54 15.06 5.91
CA GLY A 161 12.94 15.39 7.28
C GLY A 161 11.82 15.14 8.30
N ARG A 162 10.58 14.91 7.86
CA ARG A 162 9.45 14.67 8.75
C ARG A 162 9.59 13.35 9.50
N GLU A 163 9.03 13.31 10.70
CA GLU A 163 8.90 12.08 11.46
C GLU A 163 7.82 11.19 10.86
N THR A 164 8.09 9.89 10.80
CA THR A 164 7.19 8.89 10.24
C THR A 164 5.99 8.61 11.14
N LEU A 165 6.18 8.67 12.46
CA LEU A 165 5.10 8.55 13.44
C LEU A 165 4.06 9.68 13.28
N GLY A 166 4.46 10.82 12.72
CA GLY A 166 3.60 11.97 12.44
C GLY A 166 3.88 13.15 13.36
N ASP A 167 2.94 14.10 13.33
CA ASP A 167 2.95 15.30 14.16
C ASP A 167 1.78 15.24 15.16
N PRO A 168 1.97 15.54 16.46
CA PRO A 168 0.90 15.41 17.45
C PRO A 168 -0.37 16.20 17.08
N ASP A 169 -0.21 17.41 16.56
CA ASP A 169 -1.32 18.29 16.22
C ASP A 169 -2.15 17.71 15.05
N THR A 170 -1.50 17.13 14.04
CA THR A 170 -2.20 16.46 12.93
C THR A 170 -2.81 15.15 13.37
N LEU A 171 -2.09 14.34 14.15
CA LEU A 171 -2.58 13.08 14.71
C LEU A 171 -3.81 13.28 15.59
N GLU A 172 -3.90 14.36 16.37
CA GLU A 172 -5.09 14.63 17.20
C GLU A 172 -6.34 14.98 16.38
N ARG A 173 -6.17 15.68 15.26
CA ARG A 173 -7.28 16.23 14.47
C ARG A 173 -7.73 15.35 13.30
N MET A 174 -6.90 14.38 12.89
CA MET A 174 -7.15 13.56 11.71
C MET A 174 -8.44 12.75 11.86
N THR A 175 -9.37 12.93 10.94
CA THR A 175 -10.68 12.28 11.00
C THR A 175 -10.70 10.91 10.29
N PRO A 176 -11.64 10.02 10.64
CA PRO A 176 -11.82 8.76 9.91
C PRO A 176 -12.03 8.94 8.40
N SER A 177 -12.74 10.00 7.99
CA SER A 177 -12.97 10.29 6.58
C SER A 177 -11.70 10.74 5.84
N GLN A 178 -10.81 11.48 6.50
CA GLN A 178 -9.51 11.84 5.93
C GLN A 178 -8.62 10.60 5.77
N ILE A 179 -8.62 9.69 6.73
CA ILE A 179 -7.88 8.42 6.66
C ILE A 179 -8.42 7.53 5.55
N ALA A 180 -9.75 7.42 5.43
CA ALA A 180 -10.38 6.67 4.34
C ALA A 180 -10.07 7.29 2.96
N GLY A 181 -10.06 8.62 2.85
CA GLY A 181 -9.62 9.32 1.65
C GLY A 181 -8.15 9.03 1.32
N PHE A 182 -7.28 9.04 2.33
CA PHE A 182 -5.86 8.70 2.15
C PHE A 182 -5.67 7.27 1.64
N HIS A 183 -6.41 6.30 2.19
CA HIS A 183 -6.43 4.92 1.67
C HIS A 183 -6.87 4.90 0.20
N HIS A 184 -8.00 5.53 -0.11
CA HIS A 184 -8.53 5.59 -1.48
C HIS A 184 -7.52 6.17 -2.47
N ASP A 185 -6.77 7.21 -2.07
CA ASP A 185 -5.85 7.91 -2.97
C ASP A 185 -4.53 7.17 -3.21
N TRP A 186 -4.02 6.47 -2.19
CA TRP A 186 -2.69 5.87 -2.24
C TRP A 186 -2.68 4.35 -2.44
N TYR A 187 -3.71 3.63 -2.00
CA TYR A 187 -3.78 2.16 -2.02
C TYR A 187 -4.44 1.64 -3.31
N ARG A 188 -3.99 2.20 -4.44
CA ARG A 188 -4.50 1.91 -5.79
C ARG A 188 -3.57 0.95 -6.51
N PRO A 189 -4.06 0.00 -7.35
CA PRO A 189 -3.26 -1.05 -7.97
C PRO A 189 -1.94 -0.57 -8.59
N ALA A 190 -1.93 0.53 -9.36
CA ALA A 190 -0.71 1.08 -9.96
C ALA A 190 0.39 1.43 -8.94
N ASN A 191 0.01 1.75 -7.70
CA ASN A 191 0.92 2.05 -6.60
C ASN A 191 1.27 0.83 -5.72
N LEU A 192 0.80 -0.37 -6.09
CA LEU A 192 1.02 -1.61 -5.35
C LEU A 192 2.04 -2.52 -6.05
N VAL A 193 2.94 -3.09 -5.24
CA VAL A 193 3.80 -4.22 -5.63
C VAL A 193 3.58 -5.35 -4.65
N PHE A 194 3.06 -6.46 -5.13
CA PHE A 194 3.02 -7.71 -4.38
C PHE A 194 4.30 -8.50 -4.65
N ALA A 195 5.01 -8.90 -3.61
CA ALA A 195 6.19 -9.74 -3.68
C ALA A 195 5.94 -11.04 -2.91
N ALA A 196 6.28 -12.19 -3.49
CA ALA A 196 6.22 -13.48 -2.80
C ALA A 196 7.52 -14.27 -2.98
N ALA A 197 8.07 -14.82 -1.90
CA ALA A 197 9.26 -15.66 -1.94
C ALA A 197 9.06 -16.93 -1.10
N GLY A 198 9.60 -18.05 -1.56
CA GLY A 198 9.45 -19.36 -0.92
C GLY A 198 8.81 -20.40 -1.85
N ALA A 199 8.18 -21.41 -1.29
CA ALA A 199 7.51 -22.46 -2.07
C ALA A 199 6.17 -21.95 -2.65
N VAL A 200 6.28 -21.13 -3.70
CA VAL A 200 5.15 -20.47 -4.37
C VAL A 200 5.11 -20.78 -5.86
N ASP A 201 3.90 -20.81 -6.40
CA ASP A 201 3.66 -20.83 -7.85
C ASP A 201 3.28 -19.42 -8.32
N HIS A 202 4.01 -18.88 -9.29
CA HIS A 202 3.81 -17.52 -9.76
C HIS A 202 2.43 -17.31 -10.38
N ASP A 203 1.99 -18.25 -11.20
CA ASP A 203 0.74 -18.11 -11.96
C ASP A 203 -0.46 -18.16 -11.01
N ARG A 204 -0.38 -18.98 -9.95
CA ARG A 204 -1.36 -19.00 -8.86
C ARG A 204 -1.39 -17.69 -8.06
N VAL A 205 -0.24 -17.12 -7.72
CA VAL A 205 -0.17 -15.82 -7.01
C VAL A 205 -0.77 -14.70 -7.87
N VAL A 206 -0.43 -14.65 -9.15
CA VAL A 206 -0.99 -13.69 -10.12
C VAL A 206 -2.50 -13.85 -10.25
N GLU A 207 -3.00 -15.09 -10.33
CA GLU A 207 -4.45 -15.37 -10.39
C GLU A 207 -5.18 -14.80 -9.17
N ILE A 208 -4.70 -15.10 -7.96
CA ILE A 208 -5.33 -14.65 -6.72
C ILE A 208 -5.35 -13.11 -6.65
N ILE A 209 -4.20 -12.46 -6.85
CA ILE A 209 -4.10 -11.00 -6.82
C ILE A 209 -4.98 -10.38 -7.90
N GLY A 210 -5.04 -10.99 -9.09
CA GLY A 210 -5.89 -10.56 -10.19
C GLY A 210 -7.39 -10.58 -9.86
N ARG A 211 -7.85 -11.42 -8.92
CA ARG A 211 -9.26 -11.40 -8.46
C ARG A 211 -9.59 -10.18 -7.62
N HIS A 212 -8.62 -9.66 -6.86
CA HIS A 212 -8.81 -8.51 -5.96
C HIS A 212 -8.47 -7.18 -6.63
N PHE A 213 -7.41 -7.15 -7.44
CA PHE A 213 -6.85 -5.94 -8.03
C PHE A 213 -6.81 -5.98 -9.56
N GLY A 214 -7.53 -6.89 -10.22
CA GLY A 214 -7.61 -6.96 -11.69
C GLY A 214 -8.64 -6.01 -12.31
N ASP A 215 -9.19 -6.38 -13.46
CA ASP A 215 -10.10 -5.54 -14.27
C ASP A 215 -11.34 -5.06 -13.48
N GLY A 216 -11.80 -5.84 -12.48
CA GLY A 216 -12.93 -5.47 -11.62
C GLY A 216 -12.68 -4.22 -10.76
N TRP A 217 -11.43 -3.88 -10.46
CA TRP A 217 -11.08 -2.65 -9.76
C TRP A 217 -11.35 -1.40 -10.62
N LEU A 218 -11.24 -1.53 -11.95
CA LEU A 218 -11.51 -0.43 -12.90
C LEU A 218 -13.02 -0.22 -13.13
N MET A 219 -13.85 -1.24 -12.90
CA MET A 219 -15.30 -1.18 -13.17
C MET A 219 -16.11 -0.42 -12.11
N GLY A 220 -15.50 -0.04 -11.00
CA GLY A 220 -16.12 0.78 -9.94
C GLY A 220 -15.94 2.28 -10.13
N LYS A 221 -15.33 2.73 -11.24
CA LYS A 221 -15.03 4.14 -11.53
C LYS A 221 -15.76 4.61 -12.79
N ASP A 222 -16.25 5.85 -12.80
CA ASP A 222 -16.90 6.43 -13.96
C ASP A 222 -15.87 6.64 -15.08
N ILE A 223 -16.22 6.30 -16.33
CA ILE A 223 -15.27 6.35 -17.45
C ILE A 223 -15.69 7.41 -18.46
N VAL A 224 -14.88 8.45 -18.62
CA VAL A 224 -15.06 9.49 -19.65
C VAL A 224 -14.06 9.29 -20.78
N PHE A 225 -14.56 9.12 -22.00
CA PHE A 225 -13.74 9.00 -23.19
C PHE A 225 -13.55 10.35 -23.87
N PHE A 226 -12.35 10.63 -24.36
CA PHE A 226 -12.09 11.79 -25.20
C PHE A 226 -11.03 11.48 -26.27
N ASP A 227 -11.11 12.24 -27.35
CA ASP A 227 -10.14 12.21 -28.43
C ASP A 227 -8.97 13.15 -28.07
N GLY A 228 -7.73 12.69 -28.27
CA GLY A 228 -6.50 13.22 -27.67
C GLY A 228 -6.04 14.64 -28.03
N GLU A 229 -6.94 15.58 -28.32
CA GLU A 229 -6.61 16.99 -28.59
C GLU A 229 -6.82 17.92 -27.38
N ASP A 230 -7.58 17.51 -26.34
CA ASP A 230 -8.10 18.44 -25.32
C ASP A 230 -7.50 18.27 -23.89
N LEU A 231 -6.44 17.48 -23.74
CA LEU A 231 -5.78 17.33 -22.44
C LEU A 231 -4.71 18.40 -22.22
N GLY A 232 -5.13 19.50 -21.59
CA GLY A 232 -4.20 20.45 -21.01
C GLY A 232 -3.20 19.77 -20.07
N THR A 233 -1.91 19.99 -20.33
CA THR A 233 -0.72 19.68 -19.50
C THR A 233 -0.42 18.21 -19.16
N GLU A 234 0.38 17.59 -20.05
CA GLU A 234 1.27 16.42 -19.87
C GLU A 234 0.75 15.23 -19.03
N VAL A 235 0.25 14.20 -19.73
CA VAL A 235 0.10 12.84 -19.20
C VAL A 235 1.49 12.28 -18.88
N ARG A 236 1.74 11.96 -17.61
CA ARG A 236 2.95 11.24 -17.20
C ARG A 236 2.94 9.82 -17.79
N PRO A 237 4.12 9.17 -17.95
CA PRO A 237 4.20 7.80 -18.47
C PRO A 237 3.42 6.75 -17.65
N ASP A 238 3.09 7.08 -16.40
CA ASP A 238 2.28 6.29 -15.46
C ASP A 238 0.75 6.52 -15.61
N GLY A 239 0.32 7.40 -16.51
CA GLY A 239 -1.09 7.66 -16.81
C GLY A 239 -1.75 8.77 -15.98
N PHE A 240 -0.99 9.56 -15.21
CA PHE A 240 -1.52 10.63 -14.35
C PHE A 240 -1.29 12.04 -14.93
N PHE A 241 -2.17 12.98 -14.59
CA PHE A 241 -1.96 14.42 -14.78
C PHE A 241 -1.40 15.07 -13.52
N ARG A 242 -0.72 16.21 -13.67
CA ARG A 242 -0.23 16.98 -12.53
C ARG A 242 -1.41 17.63 -11.80
N GLY A 243 -1.75 17.10 -10.62
CA GLY A 243 -2.75 17.70 -9.70
C GLY A 243 -4.18 17.18 -9.85
N SER A 244 -4.41 16.08 -10.58
CA SER A 244 -5.70 15.38 -10.60
C SER A 244 -5.59 13.98 -9.99
N THR A 245 -6.67 13.50 -9.38
CA THR A 245 -6.85 12.11 -8.94
C THR A 245 -7.26 11.16 -10.08
N GLU A 246 -7.48 11.71 -11.28
CA GLU A 246 -8.00 11.07 -12.50
C GLU A 246 -6.91 10.34 -13.31
N TYR A 247 -7.27 9.18 -13.89
CA TYR A 247 -6.37 8.31 -14.67
C TYR A 247 -6.66 8.37 -16.16
N ALA A 248 -5.68 8.57 -17.04
CA ALA A 248 -5.84 8.44 -18.49
C ALA A 248 -5.32 7.09 -19.03
N LEU A 249 -6.20 6.23 -19.54
CA LEU A 249 -5.83 4.99 -20.22
C LEU A 249 -5.83 5.16 -21.74
N ARG A 250 -4.71 4.90 -22.41
CA ARG A 250 -4.60 4.97 -23.87
C ARG A 250 -5.19 3.73 -24.54
N LEU A 251 -6.20 3.93 -25.37
CA LEU A 251 -6.91 2.90 -26.12
C LEU A 251 -6.63 3.05 -27.63
N GLY A 252 -6.02 2.02 -28.23
CA GLY A 252 -5.81 1.91 -29.68
C GLY A 252 -4.54 2.58 -30.24
N SER A 253 -4.11 2.10 -31.41
CA SER A 253 -2.85 2.49 -32.05
C SER A 253 -2.99 3.51 -33.20
N ALA A 254 -4.15 3.58 -33.87
CA ALA A 254 -4.33 4.39 -35.08
C ALA A 254 -4.82 5.83 -34.83
N ARG A 255 -5.60 6.04 -33.77
CA ARG A 255 -5.94 7.35 -33.18
C ARG A 255 -5.97 7.14 -31.66
N PRO A 256 -5.17 7.86 -30.87
CA PRO A 256 -5.16 7.65 -29.43
C PRO A 256 -6.48 8.15 -28.86
N LYS A 257 -7.34 7.21 -28.46
CA LYS A 257 -8.45 7.50 -27.56
C LYS A 257 -7.92 7.38 -26.14
N TYR A 258 -8.31 8.31 -25.28
CA TYR A 258 -7.98 8.22 -23.87
C TYR A 258 -9.28 8.07 -23.08
N ALA A 259 -9.22 7.27 -22.04
CA ALA A 259 -10.30 7.12 -21.07
C ALA A 259 -9.82 7.73 -19.75
N ILE A 260 -10.50 8.76 -19.27
CA ILE A 260 -10.35 9.26 -17.90
C ILE A 260 -11.23 8.41 -16.99
N LEU A 261 -10.65 7.85 -15.93
CA LEU A 261 -11.41 7.28 -14.82
C LEU A 261 -11.70 8.40 -13.80
N LEU A 262 -12.97 8.77 -13.69
CA LEU A 262 -13.55 9.67 -12.71
C LEU A 262 -14.07 8.88 -11.49
N ASP A 263 -14.16 9.57 -10.36
CA ASP A 263 -14.81 9.07 -9.14
C ASP A 263 -16.34 9.22 -9.20
#